data_AF-A0A953K4V4-F1
#
_entry.id   AF-A0A953K4V4-F1
#
_cell.length_a   1.000
_cell.length_b   1.000
_cell.length_c   1.000
_cell.angle_alpha   90.00
_cell.angle_beta   90.00
_cell.angle_gamma   90.00
#
_symmetry.space_group_name_H-M   'P 1'
#
loop_
_entity.id
_entity.type
_entity.pdbx_description
1 polymer ?
#
loop_
_entity_poly.entity_id
_entity_poly.type
_entity_poly.pdbx_seq_one_letter_code
_entity_poly.pdbx_strand_id
1 'polypeptide(L)'
;MGGLGNQMFQYATGLALSRRLGAPLLIDRTFLDARPAGMNWTARELELDVFDLRIEAADPSLIRDLRRQRRPVAIRRQTWFRERDKRYDPQFARLRAPVLLDGYWQSELYFGNIASELREQVFHQTGEPSQENLELLHLGASMSTASVHVRCGDYLMDPAAAAYHGRPTRAYYEAAAAELFEKHGVRHFFIFSDEPAKARTFVHLPGGMTFVTHNTGRAAHWDLWLMRQCRYHIIANSSFSWWGAWLNPSPTKVVIAPNTWFAGDPRPHDIVPSTWLRR
;
A
#
# COMPACT_ATOMS: atom_id res chain seq x y z
N MET A 1 -3.52 9.10 10.26
CA MET A 1 -3.41 7.67 9.87
C MET A 1 -3.99 7.52 8.48
N GLY A 2 -3.39 6.72 7.59
CA GLY A 2 -3.88 6.55 6.21
C GLY A 2 -4.94 5.46 6.08
N GLY A 3 -5.46 5.26 4.87
CA GLY A 3 -6.35 4.12 4.56
C GLY A 3 -5.62 2.77 4.56
N LEU A 4 -6.30 1.71 4.15
CA LEU A 4 -5.88 0.30 4.24
C LEU A 4 -4.40 0.06 3.90
N GLY A 5 -3.93 0.51 2.74
CA GLY A 5 -2.54 0.27 2.32
C GLY A 5 -1.49 0.86 3.27
N ASN A 6 -1.77 1.98 3.91
CA ASN A 6 -0.87 2.55 4.93
C ASN A 6 -0.94 1.75 6.24
N GLN A 7 -2.13 1.30 6.63
CA GLN A 7 -2.30 0.46 7.81
C GLN A 7 -1.59 -0.90 7.63
N MET A 8 -1.61 -1.46 6.42
CA MET A 8 -0.88 -2.69 6.08
C MET A 8 0.63 -2.54 6.23
N PHE A 9 1.22 -1.40 5.82
CA PHE A 9 2.64 -1.11 6.06
C PHE A 9 2.99 -1.03 7.55
N GLN A 10 2.14 -0.34 8.31
CA GLN A 10 2.30 -0.20 9.76
C GLN A 10 2.21 -1.56 10.45
N TYR A 11 1.24 -2.38 10.07
CA TYR A 11 1.06 -3.73 10.59
C TYR A 11 2.21 -4.65 10.22
N ALA A 12 2.60 -4.72 8.95
CA ALA A 12 3.68 -5.57 8.47
C ALA A 12 5.01 -5.24 9.16
N THR A 13 5.33 -3.95 9.31
CA THR A 13 6.53 -3.50 10.02
C THR A 13 6.48 -3.86 11.50
N GLY A 14 5.34 -3.62 12.16
CA GLY A 14 5.14 -3.97 13.57
C GLY A 14 5.24 -5.49 13.80
N LEU A 15 4.67 -6.29 12.89
CA LEU A 15 4.70 -7.75 12.97
C LEU A 15 6.12 -8.28 12.79
N ALA A 16 6.86 -7.78 11.77
CA ALA A 16 8.25 -8.16 11.55
C ALA A 16 9.12 -7.86 12.78
N LEU A 17 8.89 -6.71 13.42
CA LEU A 17 9.59 -6.34 14.65
C LEU A 17 9.19 -7.24 15.83
N SER A 18 7.89 -7.51 15.99
CA SER A 18 7.35 -8.40 17.01
C SER A 18 7.97 -9.79 16.92
N ARG A 19 8.04 -10.38 15.71
CA ARG A 19 8.70 -11.66 15.44
C ARG A 19 10.18 -11.63 15.82
N ARG A 20 10.91 -10.58 15.41
CA ARG A 20 12.34 -10.42 15.72
C ARG A 20 12.62 -10.31 17.21
N LEU A 21 11.72 -9.69 17.97
CA LEU A 21 11.90 -9.41 19.40
C LEU A 21 11.26 -10.45 20.32
N GLY A 22 10.44 -11.37 19.80
CA GLY A 22 9.66 -12.29 20.62
C GLY A 22 8.67 -11.58 21.55
N ALA A 23 8.15 -10.42 21.14
CA ALA A 23 7.27 -9.57 21.94
C ALA A 23 5.89 -9.43 21.27
N PRO A 24 4.80 -9.24 22.03
CA PRO A 24 3.46 -9.04 21.45
C PRO A 24 3.40 -7.77 20.61
N LEU A 25 2.64 -7.82 19.50
CA LEU A 25 2.29 -6.66 18.69
C LEU A 25 0.98 -6.06 19.23
N LEU A 26 1.03 -4.77 19.60
CA LEU A 26 -0.15 -4.01 20.02
C LEU A 26 -0.36 -2.82 19.07
N ILE A 27 -1.61 -2.54 18.72
CA ILE A 27 -1.98 -1.44 17.82
C ILE A 27 -2.48 -0.23 18.62
N ASP A 28 -1.82 0.92 18.44
CA ASP A 28 -2.27 2.20 18.97
C ASP A 28 -3.47 2.72 18.15
N ARG A 29 -4.68 2.62 18.72
CA ARG A 29 -5.92 3.11 18.12
C ARG A 29 -6.31 4.51 18.58
N THR A 30 -5.55 5.13 19.48
CA THR A 30 -5.96 6.39 20.15
C THR A 30 -6.30 7.50 19.16
N PHE A 31 -5.58 7.60 18.05
CA PHE A 31 -5.86 8.58 16.99
C PHE A 31 -7.15 8.28 16.21
N LEU A 32 -7.43 7.01 15.90
CA LEU A 32 -8.62 6.60 15.15
C LEU A 32 -9.89 6.78 16.00
N ASP A 33 -9.83 6.38 17.27
CA ASP A 33 -10.97 6.39 18.17
C ASP A 33 -11.34 7.82 18.61
N ALA A 34 -10.36 8.72 18.76
CA ALA A 34 -10.59 10.09 19.20
C ALA A 34 -11.31 10.98 18.17
N ARG A 35 -11.33 10.60 16.89
CA ARG A 35 -11.91 11.36 15.75
C ARG A 35 -11.76 12.88 15.89
N PRO A 36 -10.53 13.41 16.06
CA PRO A 36 -10.34 14.82 16.37
C PRO A 36 -10.89 15.70 15.23
N ALA A 37 -11.86 16.56 15.57
CA ALA A 37 -12.47 17.51 14.64
C ALA A 37 -11.49 18.62 14.23
N GLY A 38 -11.73 19.24 13.07
CA GLY A 38 -11.04 20.49 12.67
C GLY A 38 -9.69 20.34 11.97
N MET A 39 -9.33 19.14 11.47
CA MET A 39 -8.17 18.97 10.60
C MET A 39 -8.58 18.58 9.18
N ASN A 40 -7.83 19.05 8.17
CA ASN A 40 -8.01 18.72 6.74
C ASN A 40 -7.59 17.27 6.39
N TRP A 41 -8.11 16.26 7.10
CA TRP A 41 -7.87 14.85 6.79
C TRP A 41 -9.20 14.09 6.76
N THR A 42 -9.32 13.11 5.86
CA THR A 42 -10.43 12.15 5.90
C THR A 42 -10.32 11.33 7.17
N ALA A 43 -11.35 11.33 8.02
CA ALA A 43 -11.44 10.41 9.15
C ALA A 43 -11.35 8.96 8.63
N ARG A 44 -10.52 8.14 9.28
CA ARG A 44 -10.32 6.74 8.92
C ARG A 44 -10.70 5.86 10.08
N GLU A 45 -11.22 4.69 9.75
CA GLU A 45 -11.45 3.61 10.69
C GLU A 45 -10.26 2.65 10.64
N LEU A 46 -10.22 1.70 11.57
CA LEU A 46 -9.32 0.56 11.44
C LEU A 46 -9.85 -0.31 10.30
N GLU A 47 -9.12 -0.37 9.19
CA GLU A 47 -9.52 -1.08 7.97
C GLU A 47 -8.88 -2.47 7.88
N LEU A 48 -7.98 -2.83 8.82
CA LEU A 48 -7.24 -4.11 8.83
C LEU A 48 -8.08 -5.34 9.17
N ASP A 49 -9.26 -5.16 9.74
CA ASP A 49 -10.22 -6.22 10.06
C ASP A 49 -10.89 -6.86 8.82
N VAL A 50 -10.60 -6.34 7.62
CA VAL A 50 -10.86 -7.05 6.33
C VAL A 50 -9.95 -8.26 6.11
N PHE A 51 -8.93 -8.43 6.96
CA PHE A 51 -8.04 -9.57 6.96
C PHE A 51 -8.25 -10.37 8.25
N ASP A 52 -7.96 -11.68 8.21
CA ASP A 52 -8.09 -12.56 9.37
C ASP A 52 -6.93 -12.36 10.34
N LEU A 53 -6.93 -11.19 10.99
CA LEU A 53 -5.85 -10.73 11.84
C LEU A 53 -6.29 -10.70 13.29
N ARG A 54 -5.46 -11.27 14.16
CA ARG A 54 -5.54 -10.99 15.59
C ARG A 54 -4.99 -9.59 15.85
N ILE A 55 -5.90 -8.64 16.05
CA ILE A 55 -5.56 -7.25 16.37
C ILE A 55 -5.77 -7.02 17.87
N GLU A 56 -4.67 -6.84 18.60
CA GLU A 56 -4.71 -6.45 20.02
C GLU A 56 -4.47 -4.95 20.14
N ALA A 57 -5.36 -4.25 20.84
CA ALA A 57 -5.22 -2.81 21.06
C ALA A 57 -4.24 -2.53 22.22
N ALA A 58 -3.41 -1.51 22.07
CA ALA A 58 -2.55 -1.04 23.15
C ALA A 58 -3.34 -0.23 24.19
N ASP A 59 -3.03 -0.40 25.47
CA ASP A 59 -3.59 0.44 26.52
C ASP A 59 -3.13 1.91 26.33
N PRO A 60 -4.04 2.90 26.34
CA PRO A 60 -3.67 4.31 26.17
C PRO A 60 -2.67 4.85 27.21
N SER A 61 -2.63 4.28 28.43
CA SER A 61 -1.60 4.60 29.43
C SER A 61 -0.21 4.15 29.00
N LEU A 62 -0.07 2.95 28.43
CA LEU A 62 1.18 2.45 27.87
C LEU A 62 1.69 3.37 26.74
N ILE A 63 0.79 3.80 25.85
CA ILE A 63 1.13 4.73 24.77
C ILE A 63 1.63 6.06 25.32
N ARG A 64 0.93 6.63 26.32
CA ARG A 64 1.36 7.87 26.98
C ARG A 64 2.73 7.72 27.63
N ASP A 65 2.98 6.58 28.28
CA ASP A 65 4.24 6.30 28.97
C ASP A 65 5.42 6.15 28.02
N LEU A 66 5.22 5.50 26.86
CA LEU A 66 6.24 5.37 25.81
C LEU A 66 6.55 6.72 25.15
N ARG A 67 5.55 7.61 25.01
CA ARG A 67 5.71 8.96 24.46
C ARG A 67 6.29 9.98 25.46
N ARG A 68 6.51 9.63 26.74
CA ARG A 68 6.99 10.58 27.76
C ARG A 68 8.33 11.20 27.37
N GLN A 69 8.31 12.51 27.13
CA GLN A 69 9.47 13.27 26.68
C GLN A 69 10.53 13.54 27.75
N ARG A 70 10.19 13.36 29.04
CA ARG A 70 11.10 13.58 30.18
C ARG A 70 12.18 12.50 30.36
N ARG A 71 12.20 11.46 29.51
CA ARG A 71 13.24 10.41 29.54
C ARG A 71 14.55 10.92 28.93
N PRO A 72 15.72 10.43 29.40
CA PRO A 72 16.99 10.64 28.71
C PRO A 72 16.88 10.32 27.22
N VAL A 73 17.52 11.10 26.35
CA VAL A 73 17.33 11.03 24.89
C VAL A 73 17.58 9.62 24.33
N ALA A 74 18.58 8.90 24.84
CA ALA A 74 18.88 7.54 24.44
C ALA A 74 17.71 6.59 24.73
N ILE A 75 17.15 6.65 25.95
CA ILE A 75 15.98 5.85 26.35
C ILE A 75 14.74 6.27 25.55
N ARG A 76 14.53 7.58 25.34
CA ARG A 76 13.41 8.09 24.55
C ARG A 76 13.45 7.59 23.09
N ARG A 77 14.62 7.62 22.45
CA ARG A 77 14.80 7.12 21.07
C ARG A 77 14.60 5.61 20.97
N GLN A 78 14.84 4.89 22.07
CA GLN A 78 14.59 3.46 22.16
C GLN A 78 13.10 3.13 22.30
N THR A 79 12.37 3.88 23.14
CA THR A 79 10.96 3.57 23.45
C THR A 79 9.94 4.25 22.54
N TRP A 80 10.33 5.31 21.83
CA TRP A 80 9.52 5.98 20.82
C TRP A 80 10.35 6.22 19.56
N PHE A 81 10.14 5.35 18.58
CA PHE A 81 10.81 5.38 17.30
C PHE A 81 9.89 6.01 16.25
N ARG A 82 10.18 7.26 15.90
CA ARG A 82 9.38 8.05 14.96
C ARG A 82 10.05 8.11 13.60
N GLU A 83 9.29 7.83 12.54
CA GLU A 83 9.72 7.98 11.15
C GLU A 83 10.13 9.45 10.91
N ARG A 84 11.40 9.66 10.51
CA ARG A 84 11.95 11.00 10.25
C ARG A 84 12.12 11.30 8.78
N ASP A 85 12.28 10.23 8.00
CA ASP A 85 12.48 10.24 6.57
C ASP A 85 11.60 9.11 5.98
N LYS A 86 11.23 9.23 4.71
CA LYS A 86 10.41 8.22 4.00
C LYS A 86 11.22 7.03 3.51
N ARG A 87 12.50 6.96 3.86
CA ARG A 87 13.42 5.84 3.61
C ARG A 87 13.48 4.89 4.79
N TYR A 88 14.06 3.72 4.54
CA TYR A 88 14.45 2.78 5.56
C TYR A 88 15.47 3.39 6.52
N ASP A 89 15.14 3.35 7.82
CA ASP A 89 16.03 3.73 8.90
C ASP A 89 16.73 2.48 9.45
N PRO A 90 18.05 2.32 9.24
CA PRO A 90 18.79 1.14 9.69
C PRO A 90 18.83 1.00 11.23
N GLN A 91 18.47 2.04 11.99
CA GLN A 91 18.29 1.92 13.44
C GLN A 91 17.17 0.94 13.81
N PHE A 92 16.22 0.67 12.90
CA PHE A 92 15.15 -0.30 13.09
C PHE A 92 15.66 -1.68 13.51
N ALA A 93 16.79 -2.13 12.94
CA ALA A 93 17.41 -3.43 13.26
C ALA A 93 17.94 -3.50 14.71
N ARG A 94 18.16 -2.35 15.37
CA ARG A 94 18.71 -2.26 16.73
C ARG A 94 17.66 -2.01 17.80
N LEU A 95 16.40 -1.80 17.42
CA LEU A 95 15.30 -1.63 18.36
C LEU A 95 15.13 -2.86 19.26
N ARG A 96 14.63 -2.62 20.46
CA ARG A 96 14.34 -3.59 21.53
C ARG A 96 13.01 -3.21 22.18
N ALA A 97 12.28 -4.19 22.69
CA ALA A 97 11.03 -3.96 23.39
C ALA A 97 11.28 -3.38 24.80
N PRO A 98 10.35 -2.56 25.34
CA PRO A 98 9.16 -2.02 24.67
C PRO A 98 9.51 -0.84 23.75
N VAL A 99 8.85 -0.75 22.59
CA VAL A 99 9.02 0.35 21.62
C VAL A 99 7.70 0.69 20.93
N LEU A 100 7.40 1.98 20.82
CA LEU A 100 6.33 2.52 20.01
C LEU A 100 6.88 2.94 18.64
N LEU A 101 6.33 2.37 17.58
CA LEU A 101 6.58 2.80 16.21
C LEU A 101 5.56 3.87 15.80
N ASP A 102 6.04 5.05 15.42
CA ASP A 102 5.23 6.19 14.99
C ASP A 102 5.64 6.65 13.59
N GLY A 103 4.94 6.17 12.56
CA GLY A 103 5.32 6.39 11.16
C GLY A 103 4.44 5.61 10.18
N TYR A 104 4.71 5.76 8.88
CA TYR A 104 4.04 4.98 7.85
C TYR A 104 4.83 3.73 7.43
N TRP A 105 6.15 3.74 7.56
CA TRP A 105 7.04 2.60 7.34
C TRP A 105 6.92 1.98 5.95
N GLN A 106 6.82 2.83 4.93
CA GLN A 106 6.49 2.42 3.56
C GLN A 106 7.72 1.91 2.80
N SER A 107 8.40 0.89 3.32
CA SER A 107 9.49 0.19 2.62
C SER A 107 9.46 -1.28 2.97
N GLU A 108 9.62 -2.15 1.96
CA GLU A 108 9.74 -3.60 2.16
C GLU A 108 10.92 -3.97 3.07
N LEU A 109 11.95 -3.13 3.15
CA LEU A 109 13.13 -3.39 4.00
C LEU A 109 12.80 -3.53 5.50
N TYR A 110 11.65 -3.02 5.94
CA TYR A 110 11.19 -3.18 7.32
C TYR A 110 10.61 -4.56 7.64
N PHE A 111 10.12 -5.30 6.63
CA PHE A 111 9.36 -6.54 6.84
C PHE A 111 9.67 -7.66 5.83
N GLY A 112 10.65 -7.46 4.94
CA GLY A 112 11.00 -8.42 3.89
C GLY A 112 11.42 -9.79 4.44
N ASN A 113 11.91 -9.86 5.68
CA ASN A 113 12.25 -11.12 6.35
C ASN A 113 11.04 -12.02 6.67
N ILE A 114 9.82 -11.47 6.66
CA ILE A 114 8.58 -12.22 6.85
C ILE A 114 7.67 -12.14 5.59
N ALA A 115 8.25 -11.86 4.42
CA ALA A 115 7.46 -11.59 3.21
C ALA A 115 6.52 -12.75 2.82
N SER A 116 6.99 -14.00 2.93
CA SER A 116 6.16 -15.18 2.65
C SER A 116 5.01 -15.32 3.66
N GLU A 117 5.28 -15.16 4.96
CA GLU A 117 4.24 -15.15 6.01
C GLU A 117 3.18 -14.07 5.69
N LEU A 118 3.61 -12.88 5.31
CA LEU A 118 2.70 -11.78 4.98
C LEU A 118 1.77 -12.10 3.79
N ARG A 119 2.31 -12.70 2.73
CA ARG A 119 1.55 -13.05 1.51
C ARG A 119 0.66 -14.28 1.69
N GLU A 120 1.10 -15.25 2.49
CA GLU A 120 0.51 -16.59 2.55
C GLU A 120 -0.29 -16.87 3.81
N GLN A 121 -0.23 -16.02 4.84
CA GLN A 121 -0.87 -16.28 6.13
C GLN A 121 -1.50 -15.04 6.76
N VAL A 122 -0.94 -13.85 6.54
CA VAL A 122 -1.39 -12.63 7.23
C VAL A 122 -2.44 -11.89 6.42
N PHE A 123 -2.15 -11.51 5.18
CA PHE A 123 -3.08 -10.72 4.36
C PHE A 123 -4.05 -11.62 3.57
N HIS A 124 -4.74 -12.49 4.30
CA HIS A 124 -5.87 -13.28 3.80
C HIS A 124 -7.17 -12.55 4.07
N GLN A 125 -7.95 -12.39 3.00
CA GLN A 125 -9.26 -11.73 3.03
C GLN A 125 -10.24 -12.49 3.91
N THR A 126 -11.04 -11.77 4.69
CA THR A 126 -12.19 -12.35 5.42
C THR A 126 -13.46 -12.27 4.57
N GLY A 127 -14.33 -13.26 4.73
CA GLY A 127 -15.57 -13.38 3.96
C GLY A 127 -15.36 -13.99 2.57
N GLU A 128 -16.42 -13.96 1.77
CA GLU A 128 -16.45 -14.59 0.45
C GLU A 128 -16.43 -13.54 -0.67
N PRO A 129 -15.73 -13.79 -1.79
CA PRO A 129 -15.77 -12.91 -2.95
C PRO A 129 -17.18 -12.91 -3.56
N SER A 130 -17.59 -11.77 -4.14
CA SER A 130 -18.82 -11.72 -4.93
C SER A 130 -18.70 -12.57 -6.20
N GLN A 131 -19.85 -12.88 -6.82
CA GLN A 131 -19.89 -13.60 -8.08
C GLN A 131 -19.10 -12.87 -9.18
N GLU A 132 -19.17 -11.55 -9.23
CA GLU A 132 -18.40 -10.71 -10.16
C GLU A 132 -16.88 -10.81 -9.90
N ASN A 133 -16.46 -10.89 -8.63
CA ASN A 133 -15.05 -11.14 -8.30
C ASN A 133 -14.58 -12.51 -8.80
N LEU A 134 -15.42 -13.54 -8.67
CA LEU A 134 -15.12 -14.88 -9.16
C LEU A 134 -15.04 -14.92 -10.70
N GLU A 135 -15.93 -14.23 -11.40
CA GLU A 135 -15.89 -14.11 -12.86
C GLU A 135 -14.62 -13.40 -13.34
N LEU A 136 -14.24 -12.30 -12.68
CA LEU A 136 -13.02 -11.56 -12.99
C LEU A 136 -11.76 -12.36 -12.66
N LEU A 137 -11.76 -13.19 -11.61
CA LEU A 137 -10.64 -14.06 -11.27
C LEU A 137 -10.27 -14.99 -12.45
N HIS A 138 -11.27 -15.62 -13.06
CA HIS A 138 -11.06 -16.56 -14.17
C HIS A 138 -10.46 -15.87 -15.40
N LEU A 139 -10.84 -14.62 -15.66
CA LEU A 139 -10.26 -13.81 -16.73
C LEU A 139 -8.85 -13.33 -16.35
N GLY A 140 -8.67 -12.90 -15.10
CA GLY A 140 -7.48 -12.29 -14.53
C GLY A 140 -6.29 -13.22 -14.34
N ALA A 141 -6.52 -14.52 -14.12
CA ALA A 141 -5.46 -15.50 -13.91
C ALA A 141 -4.70 -15.89 -15.21
N SER A 142 -5.07 -15.34 -16.37
CA SER A 142 -4.36 -15.60 -17.63
C SER A 142 -2.99 -14.91 -17.67
N MET A 143 -2.05 -15.47 -18.44
CA MET A 143 -0.70 -14.91 -18.62
C MET A 143 -0.68 -13.62 -19.47
N SER A 144 -1.84 -13.09 -19.85
CA SER A 144 -2.01 -11.96 -20.77
C SER A 144 -2.74 -10.78 -20.14
N THR A 145 -2.83 -10.71 -18.81
CA THR A 145 -3.57 -9.68 -18.08
C THR A 145 -2.68 -8.81 -17.20
N ALA A 146 -3.04 -7.53 -17.10
CA ALA A 146 -2.40 -6.60 -16.18
C ALA A 146 -3.41 -5.91 -15.28
N SER A 147 -3.08 -5.74 -14.00
CA SER A 147 -3.80 -4.81 -13.13
C SER A 147 -3.27 -3.40 -13.33
N VAL A 148 -4.15 -2.42 -13.51
CA VAL A 148 -3.80 -1.01 -13.60
C VAL A 148 -4.56 -0.26 -12.52
N HIS A 149 -3.84 0.42 -11.63
CA HIS A 149 -4.49 1.26 -10.63
C HIS A 149 -4.34 2.73 -11.00
N VAL A 150 -5.47 3.38 -11.32
CA VAL A 150 -5.55 4.79 -11.67
C VAL A 150 -6.05 5.58 -10.47
N ARG A 151 -5.14 6.31 -9.81
CA ARG A 151 -5.49 7.22 -8.71
C ARG A 151 -5.88 8.59 -9.27
N CYS A 152 -7.15 8.93 -9.19
CA CYS A 152 -7.71 10.15 -9.75
C CYS A 152 -7.54 11.35 -8.79
N GLY A 153 -7.96 11.18 -7.54
CA GLY A 153 -7.99 12.28 -6.55
C GLY A 153 -8.78 13.51 -7.00
N ASP A 154 -8.81 14.54 -6.13
CA ASP A 154 -9.78 15.64 -6.27
C ASP A 154 -9.65 16.49 -7.54
N TYR A 155 -8.53 16.43 -8.28
CA TYR A 155 -8.36 17.14 -9.56
C TYR A 155 -7.40 16.39 -10.49
N LEU A 156 -7.93 15.49 -11.32
CA LEU A 156 -7.24 14.89 -12.48
C LEU A 156 -6.96 15.90 -13.61
N MET A 157 -7.56 17.09 -13.54
CA MET A 157 -7.66 18.01 -14.66
C MET A 157 -6.79 19.26 -14.52
N ASP A 158 -5.94 19.34 -13.48
CA ASP A 158 -4.99 20.44 -13.31
C ASP A 158 -3.54 19.96 -13.53
N PRO A 159 -2.93 20.29 -14.69
CA PRO A 159 -1.53 19.99 -14.99
C PRO A 159 -0.55 20.57 -13.96
N ALA A 160 -0.87 21.71 -13.32
CA ALA A 160 -0.02 22.32 -12.29
C ALA A 160 -0.03 21.51 -10.99
N ALA A 161 -1.19 20.97 -10.61
CA ALA A 161 -1.33 20.09 -9.44
C ALA A 161 -0.65 18.72 -9.66
N ALA A 162 -0.67 18.18 -10.89
CA ALA A 162 0.00 16.92 -11.22
C ALA A 162 1.52 17.01 -11.07
N ALA A 163 2.12 18.11 -11.54
CA ALA A 163 3.56 18.37 -11.42
C ALA A 163 4.00 18.59 -9.95
N TYR A 164 3.15 19.20 -9.12
CA TYR A 164 3.47 19.48 -7.72
C TYR A 164 3.29 18.26 -6.79
N HIS A 165 2.43 17.30 -7.13
CA HIS A 165 2.14 16.14 -6.28
C HIS A 165 2.82 14.84 -6.72
N GLY A 166 3.51 14.82 -7.87
CA GLY A 166 4.22 13.64 -8.36
C GLY A 166 3.27 12.52 -8.78
N ARG A 167 2.06 12.87 -9.25
CA ARG A 167 1.03 11.89 -9.65
C ARG A 167 1.34 11.29 -11.03
N PRO A 168 0.99 10.03 -11.28
CA PRO A 168 1.23 9.42 -12.58
C PRO A 168 0.34 10.07 -13.64
N THR A 169 0.94 10.51 -14.75
CA THR A 169 0.25 11.18 -15.86
C THR A 169 -0.45 10.17 -16.77
N ARG A 170 -1.33 10.64 -17.66
CA ARG A 170 -1.87 9.80 -18.75
C ARG A 170 -0.75 9.13 -19.55
N ALA A 171 0.27 9.91 -19.91
CA ALA A 171 1.42 9.44 -20.68
C ALA A 171 2.19 8.31 -19.97
N TYR A 172 2.28 8.35 -18.63
CA TYR A 172 2.84 7.24 -17.85
C TYR A 172 2.05 5.93 -18.05
N TYR A 173 0.71 5.98 -17.90
CA TYR A 173 -0.12 4.77 -18.05
C TYR A 173 -0.06 4.22 -19.47
N GLU A 174 -0.13 5.09 -20.47
CA GLU A 174 -0.09 4.71 -21.89
C GLU A 174 1.27 4.09 -22.26
N ALA A 175 2.39 4.70 -21.84
CA ALA A 175 3.72 4.16 -22.10
C ALA A 175 3.96 2.84 -21.36
N ALA A 176 3.55 2.74 -20.10
CA ALA A 176 3.67 1.51 -19.32
C ALA A 176 2.83 0.37 -19.92
N ALA A 177 1.60 0.66 -20.36
CA ALA A 177 0.74 -0.32 -20.99
C ALA A 177 1.24 -0.75 -22.38
N ALA A 178 1.78 0.17 -23.18
CA ALA A 178 2.44 -0.14 -24.44
C ALA A 178 3.63 -1.10 -24.22
N GLU A 179 4.48 -0.83 -23.22
CA GLU A 179 5.60 -1.71 -22.87
C GLU A 179 5.13 -3.13 -22.51
N LEU A 180 4.09 -3.26 -21.69
CA LEU A 180 3.51 -4.56 -21.35
C LEU A 180 2.84 -5.27 -22.54
N PHE A 181 2.18 -4.50 -23.40
CA PHE A 181 1.51 -5.05 -24.59
C PHE A 181 2.51 -5.60 -25.61
N GLU A 182 3.57 -4.84 -25.90
CA GLU A 182 4.57 -5.17 -26.92
C GLU A 182 5.56 -6.23 -26.42
N LYS A 183 6.12 -6.07 -25.21
CA LYS A 183 7.21 -6.92 -24.72
C LYS A 183 6.74 -8.15 -23.95
N HIS A 184 5.55 -8.07 -23.34
CA HIS A 184 5.09 -9.08 -22.39
C HIS A 184 3.80 -9.80 -22.83
N GLY A 185 3.27 -9.46 -24.00
CA GLY A 185 2.09 -10.13 -24.56
C GLY A 185 0.80 -9.85 -23.80
N VAL A 186 0.75 -8.78 -22.99
CA VAL A 186 -0.49 -8.38 -22.31
C VAL A 186 -1.53 -7.96 -23.34
N ARG A 187 -2.77 -8.41 -23.20
CA ARG A 187 -3.89 -8.13 -24.11
C ARG A 187 -5.10 -7.54 -23.41
N HIS A 188 -5.17 -7.67 -22.08
CA HIS A 188 -6.31 -7.19 -21.30
C HIS A 188 -5.86 -6.50 -20.01
N PHE A 189 -6.49 -5.38 -19.67
CA PHE A 189 -6.15 -4.54 -18.52
C PHE A 189 -7.36 -4.44 -17.58
N PHE A 190 -7.20 -4.87 -16.33
CA PHE A 190 -8.17 -4.63 -15.26
C PHE A 190 -7.86 -3.31 -14.58
N ILE A 191 -8.77 -2.34 -14.72
CA ILE A 191 -8.60 -0.98 -14.25
C ILE A 191 -9.30 -0.82 -12.91
N PHE A 192 -8.54 -0.45 -11.89
CA PHE A 192 -9.00 -0.16 -10.53
C PHE A 192 -8.79 1.33 -10.26
N SER A 193 -9.73 1.97 -9.57
CA SER A 193 -9.65 3.40 -9.32
C SER A 193 -10.48 3.82 -8.12
N ASP A 194 -10.06 4.87 -7.44
CA ASP A 194 -10.91 5.59 -6.49
C ASP A 194 -12.04 6.36 -7.16
N GLU A 195 -11.94 6.64 -8.47
CA GLU A 195 -12.99 7.29 -9.26
C GLU A 195 -13.12 6.64 -10.66
N PRO A 196 -13.75 5.46 -10.76
CA PRO A 196 -13.75 4.67 -12.01
C PRO A 196 -14.32 5.41 -13.23
N ALA A 197 -15.33 6.26 -13.03
CA ALA A 197 -15.91 7.07 -14.10
C ALA A 197 -14.90 8.05 -14.71
N LYS A 198 -14.06 8.70 -13.88
CA LYS A 198 -12.99 9.58 -14.36
C LYS A 198 -11.83 8.78 -14.95
N ALA A 199 -11.47 7.64 -14.36
CA ALA A 199 -10.43 6.78 -14.91
C ALA A 199 -10.77 6.34 -16.34
N ARG A 200 -12.04 6.05 -16.62
CA ARG A 200 -12.52 5.62 -17.94
C ARG A 200 -12.30 6.65 -19.05
N THR A 201 -12.37 7.95 -18.73
CA THR A 201 -12.06 9.01 -19.70
C THR A 201 -10.59 9.41 -19.68
N PHE A 202 -9.88 9.07 -18.61
CA PHE A 202 -8.49 9.46 -18.40
C PHE A 202 -7.49 8.56 -19.14
N VAL A 203 -7.67 7.23 -19.15
CA VAL A 203 -6.72 6.29 -19.76
C VAL A 203 -7.29 5.60 -21.00
N HIS A 204 -6.45 5.43 -22.03
CA HIS A 204 -6.75 4.62 -23.22
C HIS A 204 -5.56 3.68 -23.46
N LEU A 205 -5.72 2.40 -23.14
CA LEU A 205 -4.62 1.43 -23.17
C LEU A 205 -4.73 0.52 -24.40
N PRO A 206 -3.61 0.00 -24.93
CA PRO A 206 -3.66 -0.95 -26.03
C PRO A 206 -4.31 -2.28 -25.58
N GLY A 207 -5.45 -2.66 -26.14
CA GLY A 207 -6.12 -3.93 -25.84
C GLY A 207 -7.43 -3.79 -25.07
N GLY A 208 -7.93 -4.92 -24.55
CA GLY A 208 -9.17 -4.96 -23.79
C GLY A 208 -9.03 -4.26 -22.44
N MET A 209 -10.08 -3.55 -22.01
CA MET A 209 -10.11 -2.86 -20.71
C MET A 209 -11.38 -3.24 -19.96
N THR A 210 -11.23 -3.75 -18.73
CA THR A 210 -12.34 -3.97 -17.80
C THR A 210 -12.16 -3.07 -16.60
N PHE A 211 -13.12 -2.19 -16.36
CA PHE A 211 -13.15 -1.35 -15.16
C PHE A 211 -13.81 -2.13 -14.03
N VAL A 212 -13.08 -2.35 -12.94
CA VAL A 212 -13.58 -3.00 -11.74
C VAL A 212 -14.23 -1.93 -10.86
N THR A 213 -15.55 -2.00 -10.68
CA THR A 213 -16.34 -0.92 -10.05
C THR A 213 -17.24 -1.37 -8.92
N HIS A 214 -17.40 -2.68 -8.71
CA HIS A 214 -18.34 -3.25 -7.74
C HIS A 214 -17.78 -3.31 -6.32
N ASN A 215 -16.45 -3.38 -6.15
CA ASN A 215 -15.80 -3.38 -4.84
C ASN A 215 -15.68 -1.94 -4.29
N THR A 216 -16.60 -1.55 -3.42
CA THR A 216 -16.63 -0.19 -2.83
C THR A 216 -16.51 -0.21 -1.31
N GLY A 217 -16.05 0.91 -0.73
CA GLY A 217 -15.90 1.06 0.72
C GLY A 217 -15.06 -0.06 1.34
N ARG A 218 -15.64 -0.78 2.31
CA ARG A 218 -14.96 -1.90 2.97
C ARG A 218 -14.66 -3.07 2.05
N ALA A 219 -15.37 -3.24 0.93
CA ALA A 219 -15.10 -4.29 -0.04
C ALA A 219 -13.86 -4.03 -0.90
N ALA A 220 -13.21 -2.85 -0.79
CA ALA A 220 -12.01 -2.53 -1.56
C ALA A 220 -10.86 -3.53 -1.37
N HIS A 221 -10.79 -4.26 -0.25
CA HIS A 221 -9.79 -5.33 -0.06
C HIS A 221 -9.90 -6.45 -1.12
N TRP A 222 -11.08 -6.65 -1.74
CA TRP A 222 -11.25 -7.56 -2.87
C TRP A 222 -10.57 -7.06 -4.15
N ASP A 223 -10.38 -5.74 -4.32
CA ASP A 223 -9.54 -5.23 -5.40
C ASP A 223 -8.07 -5.61 -5.19
N LEU A 224 -7.56 -5.56 -3.94
CA LEU A 224 -6.21 -6.06 -3.64
C LEU A 224 -6.10 -7.56 -3.98
N TRP A 225 -7.15 -8.32 -3.65
CA TRP A 225 -7.21 -9.74 -3.97
C TRP A 225 -7.19 -9.99 -5.47
N LEU A 226 -7.98 -9.25 -6.27
CA LEU A 226 -7.97 -9.36 -7.74
C LEU A 226 -6.64 -8.90 -8.35
N MET A 227 -6.10 -7.76 -7.89
CA MET A 227 -4.80 -7.25 -8.33
C MET A 227 -3.71 -8.30 -8.12
N ARG A 228 -3.68 -8.95 -6.95
CA ARG A 228 -2.71 -10.00 -6.58
C ARG A 228 -2.65 -11.15 -7.61
N GLN A 229 -3.74 -11.43 -8.32
CA GLN A 229 -3.82 -12.52 -9.29
C GLN A 229 -3.24 -12.17 -10.65
N CYS A 230 -3.16 -10.88 -10.99
CA CYS A 230 -2.58 -10.45 -12.26
C CYS A 230 -1.07 -10.69 -12.25
N ARG A 231 -0.50 -11.15 -13.37
CA ARG A 231 0.95 -11.32 -13.52
C ARG A 231 1.70 -9.98 -13.68
N TYR A 232 1.04 -9.02 -14.31
CA TYR A 232 1.60 -7.72 -14.64
C TYR A 232 0.85 -6.62 -13.89
N HIS A 233 1.57 -5.57 -13.50
CA HIS A 233 1.00 -4.49 -12.71
C HIS A 233 1.50 -3.13 -13.20
N ILE A 234 0.60 -2.18 -13.37
CA ILE A 234 0.90 -0.75 -13.50
C ILE A 234 0.28 -0.07 -12.28
N ILE A 235 1.12 0.48 -11.41
CA ILE A 235 0.67 1.04 -10.13
C ILE A 235 0.71 2.58 -10.15
N ALA A 236 -0.03 3.20 -9.23
CA ALA A 236 0.09 4.62 -8.93
C ALA A 236 1.01 4.85 -7.72
N ASN A 237 1.27 6.11 -7.36
CA ASN A 237 1.87 6.53 -6.08
C ASN A 237 0.89 6.33 -4.92
N SER A 238 0.48 5.09 -4.72
CA SER A 238 -0.55 4.69 -3.78
C SER A 238 -0.10 3.42 -3.09
N SER A 239 -0.11 3.44 -1.76
CA SER A 239 0.17 2.24 -0.96
C SER A 239 -0.83 1.12 -1.25
N PHE A 240 -2.05 1.44 -1.66
CA PHE A 240 -3.05 0.45 -2.04
C PHE A 240 -2.59 -0.37 -3.25
N SER A 241 -2.24 0.28 -4.36
CA SER A 241 -1.74 -0.43 -5.54
C SER A 241 -0.37 -1.04 -5.34
N TRP A 242 0.45 -0.45 -4.46
CA TRP A 242 1.71 -1.05 -4.03
C TRP A 242 1.46 -2.43 -3.40
N TRP A 243 0.52 -2.53 -2.46
CA TRP A 243 0.17 -3.81 -1.85
C TRP A 243 -0.47 -4.78 -2.85
N GLY A 244 -1.35 -4.30 -3.73
CA GLY A 244 -1.94 -5.16 -4.78
C GLY A 244 -0.89 -5.86 -5.64
N ALA A 245 0.17 -5.14 -6.02
CA ALA A 245 1.29 -5.72 -6.78
C ALA A 245 2.28 -6.53 -5.91
N TRP A 246 2.55 -6.08 -4.68
CA TRP A 246 3.50 -6.73 -3.77
C TRP A 246 2.99 -8.09 -3.24
N LEU A 247 1.67 -8.21 -3.04
CA LEU A 247 1.02 -9.44 -2.58
C LEU A 247 1.06 -10.56 -3.62
N ASN A 248 1.25 -10.25 -4.91
CA ASN A 248 1.48 -11.26 -5.93
C ASN A 248 2.77 -12.04 -5.59
N PRO A 249 2.69 -13.34 -5.25
CA PRO A 249 3.85 -14.11 -4.83
C PRO A 249 4.76 -14.52 -5.99
N SER A 250 4.32 -14.33 -7.25
CA SER A 250 5.08 -14.75 -8.42
C SER A 250 6.46 -14.08 -8.45
N PRO A 251 7.55 -14.86 -8.58
CA PRO A 251 8.90 -14.32 -8.78
C PRO A 251 9.06 -13.70 -10.17
N THR A 252 8.15 -14.03 -11.09
CA THR A 252 8.17 -13.57 -12.49
C THR A 252 7.17 -12.45 -12.78
N LYS A 253 6.53 -11.90 -11.74
CA LYS A 253 5.68 -10.71 -11.91
C LYS A 253 6.50 -9.54 -12.42
N VAL A 254 5.86 -8.67 -13.19
CA VAL A 254 6.45 -7.40 -13.61
C VAL A 254 5.58 -6.28 -13.07
N VAL A 255 6.20 -5.37 -12.35
CA VAL A 255 5.54 -4.19 -11.78
C VAL A 255 6.19 -2.97 -12.37
N ILE A 256 5.38 -2.12 -13.02
CA ILE A 256 5.76 -0.79 -13.47
C ILE A 256 5.20 0.20 -12.46
N ALA A 257 6.09 0.95 -11.83
CA ALA A 257 5.79 2.01 -10.88
C ALA A 257 6.21 3.38 -11.45
N PRO A 258 5.61 4.48 -10.98
CA PRO A 258 6.01 5.81 -11.41
C PRO A 258 7.45 6.12 -10.95
N ASN A 259 8.20 6.81 -11.81
CA ASN A 259 9.57 7.25 -11.55
C ASN A 259 9.67 8.13 -10.31
N THR A 260 8.73 9.07 -10.17
CA THR A 260 8.63 9.95 -9.02
C THR A 260 7.57 9.40 -8.06
N TRP A 261 7.94 9.19 -6.79
CA TRP A 261 6.98 8.76 -5.76
C TRP A 261 6.53 9.87 -4.82
N PHE A 262 7.47 10.69 -4.38
CA PHE A 262 7.20 11.88 -3.58
C PHE A 262 7.69 13.08 -4.37
N ALA A 263 6.82 14.05 -4.63
CA ALA A 263 7.24 15.30 -5.24
C ALA A 263 8.18 16.08 -4.32
N GLY A 264 9.15 16.77 -4.90
CA GLY A 264 10.07 17.65 -4.17
C GLY A 264 11.19 16.95 -3.41
N ASP A 265 11.28 15.62 -3.42
CA ASP A 265 12.45 14.88 -2.90
C ASP A 265 13.17 14.13 -4.04
N PRO A 266 14.26 14.69 -4.59
CA PRO A 266 14.98 14.09 -5.72
C PRO A 266 15.84 12.89 -5.30
N ARG A 267 16.02 12.65 -3.99
CA ARG A 267 16.88 11.57 -3.49
C ARG A 267 16.17 10.22 -3.69
N PRO A 268 16.91 9.14 -4.02
CA PRO A 268 16.33 7.80 -4.16
C PRO A 268 15.51 7.40 -2.94
N HIS A 269 14.34 6.82 -3.17
CA HIS A 269 13.46 6.23 -2.16
C HIS A 269 13.40 4.71 -2.33
N ASP A 270 13.18 4.02 -1.22
CA ASP A 270 13.12 2.55 -1.11
C ASP A 270 11.69 2.04 -0.89
N ILE A 271 10.70 2.90 -1.15
CA ILE A 271 9.29 2.50 -1.20
C ILE A 271 9.03 1.60 -2.40
N VAL A 272 9.59 1.91 -3.58
CA VAL A 272 9.50 1.02 -4.74
C VAL A 272 10.64 0.01 -4.67
N PRO A 273 10.35 -1.31 -4.53
CA PRO A 273 11.36 -2.36 -4.54
C PRO A 273 12.29 -2.25 -5.76
N SER A 274 13.56 -2.58 -5.58
CA SER A 274 14.57 -2.49 -6.65
C SER A 274 14.30 -3.43 -7.82
N THR A 275 13.48 -4.47 -7.61
CA THR A 275 13.05 -5.42 -8.65
C THR A 275 11.93 -4.87 -9.53
N TRP A 276 11.33 -3.72 -9.20
CA TRP A 276 10.24 -3.13 -9.98
C TRP A 276 10.78 -2.12 -10.99
N LEU A 277 10.14 -2.06 -12.15
CA LEU A 277 10.46 -1.10 -13.19
C LEU A 277 9.93 0.28 -12.79
N ARG A 278 10.73 1.32 -13.05
CA ARG A 278 10.33 2.72 -12.83
C ARG A 278 10.19 3.43 -14.18
N ARG A 279 9.06 4.11 -14.42
CA ARG A 279 8.71 4.81 -15.67
C ARG A 279 8.10 6.17 -15.40
#